data_AF-A0A379Y0T6-F1
#
_entry.id   AF-A0A379Y0T6-F1
#
_cell.length_a   1.000
_cell.length_b   1.000
_cell.length_c   1.000
_cell.angle_alpha   90.00
_cell.angle_beta   90.00
_cell.angle_gamma   90.00
#
_symmetry.space_group_name_H-M   'P 1'
#
loop_
_entity.id
_entity.type
_entity.pdbx_description
1 polymer ?
#
loop_
_entity_poly.entity_id
_entity_poly.type
_entity_poly.pdbx_seq_one_letter_code
_entity_poly.pdbx_strand_id
1 'polypeptide(L)'
;MVYSLLKLNLTYAQVGCILKYTRPAYWASDIPASHSYLMKKPGYYLAEEAFVDRLRRELHMGEFDRFPLTYIMEAADDISYCVADLEDAVEKSIFTVEQLYQHLIQEWGEVAPGDLFDKTVASAFRKIDRGGARRSAEDQFFMYLRVFTVAAAGAARGAALYRQSGRGLSGQLQSGAAGGFQPGLPAAENI
;
A
#
# COMPACT_ATOMS: atom_id res chain seq x y z
N MET A 1 7.49 21.96 4.31
CA MET A 1 6.87 22.03 5.67
C MET A 1 7.80 21.52 6.78
N VAL A 2 8.18 20.23 6.84
CA VAL A 2 8.99 19.68 7.95
C VAL A 2 10.40 20.29 8.08
N TYR A 3 10.96 20.73 6.96
CA TYR A 3 12.27 21.37 6.89
C TYR A 3 12.19 22.87 7.19
N SER A 4 11.54 23.63 6.31
CA SER A 4 11.55 25.10 6.34
C SER A 4 10.72 25.71 7.47
N LEU A 5 9.56 25.13 7.78
CA LEU A 5 8.61 25.70 8.75
C LEU A 5 8.82 25.12 10.16
N LEU A 6 8.80 23.79 10.27
CA LEU A 6 8.86 23.11 11.58
C LEU A 6 10.28 22.88 12.08
N LYS A 7 11.30 23.00 11.21
CA LYS A 7 12.73 22.86 11.53
C LYS A 7 13.05 21.62 12.39
N LEU A 8 12.40 20.50 12.09
CA LEU A 8 12.49 19.27 12.90
C LEU A 8 13.84 18.54 12.83
N ASN A 9 14.77 19.00 11.98
CA ASN A 9 16.12 18.45 11.78
C ASN A 9 16.15 16.91 11.71
N LEU A 10 15.22 16.35 10.95
CA LEU A 10 15.11 14.90 10.74
C LEU A 10 16.23 14.39 9.84
N THR A 11 16.53 13.10 9.95
CA THR A 11 17.50 12.45 9.05
C THR A 11 17.00 12.45 7.60
N TYR A 12 17.91 12.44 6.63
CA TYR A 12 17.54 12.41 5.20
C TYR A 12 16.65 11.21 4.86
N ALA A 13 16.92 10.03 5.44
CA ALA A 13 16.09 8.84 5.23
C ALA A 13 14.64 9.05 5.71
N GLN A 14 14.44 9.68 6.87
CA GLN A 14 13.10 9.98 7.38
C GLN A 14 12.35 10.96 6.47
N VAL A 15 13.04 12.01 6.00
CA VAL A 15 12.44 12.98 5.07
C VAL A 15 12.19 12.36 3.69
N GLY A 16 13.04 11.42 3.27
CA GLY A 16 12.85 10.65 2.04
C GLY A 16 11.60 9.77 2.08
N CYS A 17 11.33 9.12 3.22
CA CYS A 17 10.13 8.29 3.40
C CYS A 17 8.81 9.05 3.20
N ILE A 18 8.76 10.33 3.58
CA ILE A 18 7.53 11.13 3.46
C ILE A 18 7.39 11.80 2.08
N LEU A 19 8.40 11.72 1.22
CA LEU A 19 8.36 12.25 -0.15
C LEU A 19 7.61 11.28 -1.07
N LYS A 20 6.27 11.28 -0.96
CA LYS A 20 5.38 10.39 -1.71
C LYS A 20 5.45 10.60 -3.23
N TYR A 21 5.50 11.84 -3.69
CA TYR A 21 5.59 12.16 -5.12
C TYR A 21 6.87 12.92 -5.42
N THR A 22 7.33 12.84 -6.66
CA THR A 22 8.64 13.37 -7.07
C THR A 22 8.53 14.46 -8.13
N ARG A 23 7.31 14.81 -8.56
CA ARG A 23 7.09 15.93 -9.50
C ARG A 23 7.31 17.27 -8.79
N PRO A 24 8.14 18.18 -9.33
CA PRO A 24 8.17 19.56 -8.87
C PRO A 24 6.84 20.27 -9.10
N ALA A 25 6.40 21.12 -8.18
CA ALA A 25 5.11 21.82 -8.31
C ALA A 25 5.04 22.77 -9.52
N TYR A 26 6.18 23.27 -10.00
CA TYR A 26 6.31 24.14 -11.17
C TYR A 26 6.56 23.36 -12.48
N TRP A 27 6.52 22.03 -12.44
CA TRP A 27 6.74 21.22 -13.64
C TRP A 27 5.57 21.39 -14.62
N ALA A 28 5.87 21.94 -15.79
CA ALA A 28 4.89 22.22 -16.85
C ALA A 28 5.06 21.33 -18.09
N SER A 29 6.17 20.58 -18.18
CA SER A 29 6.46 19.70 -19.31
C SER A 29 5.74 18.36 -19.19
N ASP A 30 5.73 17.61 -20.29
CA ASP A 30 5.21 16.24 -20.31
C ASP A 30 5.93 15.36 -19.28
N ILE A 31 5.16 14.48 -18.64
CA ILE A 31 5.66 13.56 -17.64
C ILE A 31 6.28 12.35 -18.36
N PRO A 32 7.54 11.99 -18.08
CA PRO A 32 8.15 10.79 -18.63
C PRO A 32 7.31 9.55 -18.32
N ALA A 33 7.04 8.71 -19.31
CA ALA A 33 6.24 7.50 -19.13
C ALA A 33 6.80 6.58 -18.04
N SER A 34 8.14 6.52 -17.92
CA SER A 34 8.86 5.76 -16.89
C SER A 34 8.55 6.19 -15.45
N HIS A 35 8.13 7.43 -15.23
CA HIS A 35 7.88 8.02 -13.91
C HIS A 35 6.44 8.53 -13.76
N SER A 36 5.54 8.15 -14.67
CA SER A 36 4.14 8.59 -14.70
C SER A 36 3.42 8.44 -13.36
N TYR A 37 3.64 7.31 -12.66
CA TYR A 37 3.07 7.07 -11.33
C TYR A 37 3.70 7.97 -10.24
N LEU A 38 5.03 8.08 -10.22
CA LEU A 38 5.77 8.86 -9.22
C LEU A 38 5.55 10.37 -9.36
N MET A 39 5.29 10.82 -10.58
CA MET A 39 5.03 12.21 -10.92
C MET A 39 3.53 12.54 -11.06
N LYS A 40 2.64 11.65 -10.60
CA LYS A 40 1.17 11.84 -10.69
C LYS A 40 0.70 13.14 -10.05
N LYS A 41 1.28 13.52 -8.90
CA LYS A 41 0.96 14.75 -8.15
C LYS A 41 2.24 15.52 -7.82
N PRO A 42 2.16 16.83 -7.53
CA PRO A 42 3.29 17.59 -7.01
C PRO A 42 3.79 17.03 -5.67
N GLY A 43 5.10 16.85 -5.56
CA GLY A 43 5.76 16.36 -4.35
C GLY A 43 6.45 17.43 -3.51
N TYR A 44 6.95 18.49 -4.16
CA TYR A 44 7.68 19.57 -3.51
C TYR A 44 7.55 20.90 -4.26
N TYR A 45 7.75 22.02 -3.56
CA TYR A 45 7.70 23.36 -4.13
C TYR A 45 9.08 23.86 -4.54
N LEU A 46 9.10 24.93 -5.34
CA LEU A 46 10.34 25.62 -5.76
C LEU A 46 11.20 26.04 -4.56
N ALA A 47 10.58 26.47 -3.47
CA ALA A 47 11.27 26.86 -2.24
C ALA A 47 12.09 25.71 -1.61
N GLU A 48 11.69 24.46 -1.85
CA GLU A 48 12.35 23.28 -1.31
C GLU A 48 13.29 22.58 -2.31
N GLU A 49 13.40 23.06 -3.56
CA GLU A 49 14.21 22.43 -4.63
C GLU A 49 15.65 22.14 -4.17
N ALA A 50 16.36 23.16 -3.66
CA ALA A 50 17.74 23.01 -3.20
C ALA A 50 17.89 21.98 -2.04
N PHE A 51 16.85 21.83 -1.21
CA PHE A 51 16.85 20.82 -0.15
C PHE A 51 16.59 19.42 -0.70
N VAL A 52 15.64 19.27 -1.62
CA VAL A 52 15.35 17.98 -2.27
C VAL A 52 16.56 17.52 -3.08
N ASP A 53 17.29 18.41 -3.76
CA ASP A 53 18.52 18.10 -4.46
C ASP A 53 19.63 17.60 -3.54
N ARG A 54 19.75 18.17 -2.33
CA ARG A 54 20.66 17.64 -1.29
C ARG A 54 20.20 16.26 -0.83
N LEU A 55 18.92 16.11 -0.51
CA LEU A 55 18.36 14.84 -0.07
C LEU A 55 18.59 13.71 -1.09
N ARG A 56 18.39 13.98 -2.39
CA ARG A 56 18.65 12.99 -3.45
C ARG A 56 20.11 12.57 -3.49
N ARG A 57 21.05 13.52 -3.34
CA ARG A 57 22.49 13.23 -3.32
C ARG A 57 22.89 12.38 -2.13
N GLU A 58 22.42 12.73 -0.93
CA GLU A 58 22.74 12.02 0.32
C GLU A 58 22.13 10.61 0.36
N LEU A 59 21.00 10.39 -0.33
CA LEU A 59 20.34 9.09 -0.44
C LEU A 59 20.71 8.32 -1.72
N HIS A 60 21.61 8.85 -2.55
CA HIS A 60 22.01 8.27 -3.84
C HIS A 60 20.83 7.94 -4.78
N MET A 61 19.85 8.85 -4.85
CA MET A 61 18.65 8.70 -5.67
C MET A 61 18.80 9.40 -7.02
N GLY A 62 18.26 8.79 -8.08
CA GLY A 62 18.17 9.41 -9.39
C GLY A 62 17.16 10.57 -9.44
N GLU A 63 17.13 11.26 -10.58
CA GLU A 63 16.15 12.32 -10.82
C GLU A 63 14.73 11.73 -10.88
N PHE A 64 13.81 12.32 -10.11
CA PHE A 64 12.42 11.84 -9.93
C PHE A 64 12.25 10.47 -9.29
N ASP A 65 13.32 9.84 -8.80
CA ASP A 65 13.24 8.59 -8.06
C ASP A 65 12.62 8.80 -6.67
N ARG A 66 11.96 7.75 -6.18
CA ARG A 66 11.32 7.70 -4.86
C ARG A 66 12.16 6.85 -3.91
N PHE A 67 12.26 7.28 -2.66
CA PHE A 67 12.99 6.53 -1.63
C PHE A 67 12.32 5.17 -1.37
N PRO A 68 13.05 4.03 -1.35
CA PRO A 68 12.43 2.69 -1.32
C PRO A 68 11.46 2.43 -0.17
N LEU A 69 11.73 2.97 1.03
CA LEU A 69 10.85 2.77 2.19
C LEU A 69 9.49 3.47 2.04
N THR A 70 9.39 4.46 1.15
CA THR A 70 8.12 5.13 0.82
C THR A 70 7.10 4.16 0.24
N TYR A 71 7.51 3.12 -0.49
CA TYR A 71 6.59 2.11 -1.02
C TYR A 71 5.95 1.26 0.08
N ILE A 72 6.69 0.99 1.16
CA ILE A 72 6.17 0.28 2.33
C ILE A 72 5.16 1.16 3.04
N MET A 73 5.52 2.43 3.28
CA MET A 73 4.63 3.43 3.88
C MET A 73 3.34 3.60 3.08
N GLU A 74 3.43 3.76 1.75
CA GLU A 74 2.27 3.97 0.86
C GLU A 74 1.27 2.80 0.95
N ALA A 75 1.73 1.56 1.02
CA ALA A 75 0.78 0.45 1.14
C ALA A 75 0.26 0.20 2.55
N ALA A 76 1.04 0.55 3.57
CA ALA A 76 0.52 0.55 4.92
C ALA A 76 -0.63 1.57 5.05
N ASP A 77 -0.48 2.73 4.40
CA ASP A 77 -1.52 3.77 4.26
C ASP A 77 -2.77 3.22 3.59
N ASP A 78 -2.63 2.66 2.38
CA ASP A 78 -3.76 2.12 1.60
C ASP A 78 -4.50 0.99 2.34
N ILE A 79 -3.78 0.06 3.00
CA ILE A 79 -4.41 -1.04 3.75
C ILE A 79 -5.17 -0.51 4.96
N SER A 80 -4.57 0.42 5.70
CA SER A 80 -5.14 0.89 6.96
C SER A 80 -6.39 1.74 6.71
N TYR A 81 -6.36 2.61 5.71
CA TYR A 81 -7.54 3.41 5.35
C TYR A 81 -8.69 2.54 4.84
N CYS A 82 -8.43 1.58 3.94
CA CYS A 82 -9.48 0.72 3.42
C CYS A 82 -10.21 -0.07 4.53
N VAL A 83 -9.49 -0.62 5.51
CA VAL A 83 -10.13 -1.39 6.60
C VAL A 83 -10.86 -0.46 7.57
N ALA A 84 -10.29 0.71 7.88
CA ALA A 84 -10.92 1.68 8.77
C ALA A 84 -12.22 2.26 8.17
N ASP A 85 -12.23 2.60 6.88
CA ASP A 85 -13.43 3.15 6.22
C ASP A 85 -14.60 2.15 6.21
N LEU A 86 -14.31 0.85 6.09
CA LEU A 86 -15.33 -0.21 6.18
C LEU A 86 -15.89 -0.37 7.60
N GLU A 87 -15.04 -0.23 8.61
CA GLU A 87 -15.45 -0.27 10.02
C GLU A 87 -16.32 0.93 10.39
N ASP A 88 -15.89 2.13 10.00
CA ASP A 88 -16.65 3.37 10.16
C ASP A 88 -18.02 3.29 9.46
N ALA A 89 -18.10 2.63 8.30
CA ALA A 89 -19.36 2.47 7.57
C ALA A 89 -20.35 1.53 8.30
N VAL A 90 -19.84 0.47 8.95
CA VAL A 90 -20.66 -0.39 9.82
C VAL A 90 -21.07 0.36 11.09
N GLU A 91 -20.16 1.06 11.74
CA GLU A 91 -20.45 1.86 12.94
C GLU A 91 -21.51 2.94 12.67
N LYS A 92 -21.44 3.58 11.49
CA LYS A 92 -22.43 4.56 11.03
C LYS A 92 -23.74 3.94 10.53
N SER A 93 -23.91 2.63 10.68
CA SER A 93 -25.11 1.88 10.26
C SER A 93 -25.45 2.07 8.77
N ILE A 94 -24.44 2.28 7.92
CA ILE A 94 -24.63 2.33 6.45
C ILE A 94 -24.98 0.93 5.94
N PHE A 95 -24.35 -0.10 6.51
CA PHE A 95 -24.65 -1.52 6.29
C PHE A 95 -24.20 -2.36 7.49
N THR A 96 -24.75 -3.56 7.66
CA THR A 96 -24.30 -4.52 8.69
C THR A 96 -23.06 -5.31 8.22
N VAL A 97 -22.42 -6.05 9.14
CA VAL A 97 -21.27 -6.92 8.79
C VAL A 97 -21.66 -8.01 7.79
N GLU A 98 -22.87 -8.56 7.88
CA GLU A 98 -23.38 -9.56 6.94
C GLU A 98 -23.56 -8.95 5.55
N GLN A 99 -24.11 -7.73 5.47
CA GLN A 99 -24.25 -7.02 4.20
C GLN A 99 -22.89 -6.68 3.59
N LEU A 100 -21.95 -6.19 4.40
CA LEU A 100 -20.57 -5.95 3.98
C LEU A 100 -19.94 -7.21 3.41
N TYR A 101 -20.08 -8.35 4.09
CA TYR A 101 -19.55 -9.63 3.60
C TYR A 101 -20.13 -10.02 2.24
N GLN A 102 -21.45 -9.84 2.04
CA GLN A 102 -22.09 -10.10 0.74
C GLN A 102 -21.57 -9.17 -0.36
N HIS A 103 -21.44 -7.86 -0.08
CA HIS A 103 -20.87 -6.91 -1.04
C HIS A 103 -19.44 -7.27 -1.43
N LEU A 104 -18.62 -7.67 -0.45
CA LEU A 104 -17.24 -8.09 -0.70
C LEU A 104 -17.17 -9.36 -1.56
N ILE A 105 -18.07 -10.34 -1.37
CA ILE A 105 -18.15 -11.52 -2.24
C ILE A 105 -18.55 -11.11 -3.66
N GLN A 106 -19.56 -10.25 -3.80
CA GLN A 106 -20.05 -9.83 -5.11
C GLN A 106 -18.97 -9.12 -5.94
N GLU A 107 -18.18 -8.26 -5.30
CA GLU A 107 -17.05 -7.58 -5.95
C GLU A 107 -15.86 -8.51 -6.22
N TRP A 108 -15.64 -9.53 -5.38
CA TRP A 108 -14.55 -10.50 -5.58
C TRP A 108 -14.85 -11.52 -6.69
N GLY A 109 -16.10 -11.96 -6.80
CA GLY A 109 -16.52 -13.02 -7.71
C GLY A 109 -16.30 -14.43 -7.15
N GLU A 110 -15.65 -15.30 -7.92
CA GLU A 110 -15.43 -16.69 -7.51
C GLU A 110 -14.34 -16.82 -6.44
N VAL A 111 -14.73 -17.26 -5.25
CA VAL A 111 -13.80 -17.52 -4.13
C VAL A 111 -13.22 -18.92 -4.25
N ALA A 112 -11.90 -19.02 -4.37
CA ALA A 112 -11.18 -20.29 -4.41
C ALA A 112 -10.59 -20.64 -3.03
N PRO A 113 -10.59 -21.91 -2.61
CA PRO A 113 -9.96 -22.31 -1.36
C PRO A 113 -8.48 -21.89 -1.28
N GLY A 114 -8.13 -21.13 -0.25
CA GLY A 114 -6.77 -20.62 -0.07
C GLY A 114 -6.41 -19.38 -0.90
N ASP A 115 -7.36 -18.76 -1.59
CA ASP A 115 -7.17 -17.43 -2.18
C ASP A 115 -7.06 -16.34 -1.09
N LEU A 116 -6.82 -15.09 -1.51
CA LEU A 116 -6.65 -13.99 -0.57
C LEU A 116 -7.93 -13.72 0.23
N PHE A 117 -9.10 -13.83 -0.42
CA PHE A 117 -10.39 -13.59 0.19
C PHE A 117 -10.70 -14.63 1.27
N ASP A 118 -10.49 -15.91 0.98
CA ASP A 118 -10.69 -17.03 1.89
C ASP A 118 -9.79 -16.92 3.12
N LYS A 119 -8.52 -16.55 2.93
CA LYS A 119 -7.55 -16.36 4.01
C LYS A 119 -7.81 -15.14 4.87
N THR A 120 -8.48 -14.11 4.34
CA THR A 120 -8.70 -12.84 5.03
C THR A 120 -10.16 -12.68 5.45
N VAL A 121 -11.02 -12.21 4.54
CA VAL A 121 -12.41 -11.85 4.78
C VAL A 121 -13.23 -13.07 5.23
N ALA A 122 -13.18 -14.19 4.51
CA ALA A 122 -13.97 -15.37 4.87
C ALA A 122 -13.50 -15.99 6.18
N SER A 123 -12.19 -16.02 6.42
CA SER A 123 -11.62 -16.48 7.69
C SER A 123 -11.99 -15.57 8.87
N ALA A 124 -12.08 -14.25 8.66
CA ALA A 124 -12.56 -13.32 9.69
C ALA A 124 -14.05 -13.57 10.00
N PHE A 125 -14.88 -13.71 8.97
CA PHE A 125 -16.32 -13.95 9.11
C PHE A 125 -16.61 -15.27 9.83
N ARG A 126 -15.94 -16.38 9.46
CA ARG A 126 -16.08 -17.69 10.11
C ARG A 126 -15.71 -17.69 11.60
N LYS A 127 -14.86 -16.76 12.05
CA LYS A 127 -14.44 -16.67 13.46
C LYS A 127 -15.47 -15.97 14.35
N ILE A 128 -16.34 -15.13 13.79
CA ILE A 128 -17.45 -14.51 14.53
C ILE A 128 -18.40 -15.58 15.07
N ASP A 129 -18.74 -16.57 14.23
CA ASP A 129 -19.74 -17.60 14.52
C ASP A 129 -19.33 -18.59 15.64
N ARG A 130 -18.03 -18.67 15.96
CA ARG A 130 -17.47 -19.60 16.95
C ARG A 130 -17.14 -18.94 18.30
N GLY A 131 -17.25 -17.62 18.40
CA GLY A 131 -16.82 -16.84 19.57
C GLY A 131 -17.93 -16.67 20.60
N GLY A 132 -17.95 -17.51 21.64
CA GLY A 132 -18.77 -17.32 22.84
C GLY A 132 -18.43 -16.01 23.58
N ALA A 133 -19.17 -14.96 23.23
CA ALA A 133 -19.33 -13.62 23.81
C ALA A 133 -18.37 -13.12 24.92
N ARG A 134 -17.63 -12.04 24.58
CA ARG A 134 -17.31 -10.91 25.48
C ARG A 134 -17.20 -9.54 24.76
N ARG A 135 -17.15 -9.50 23.42
CA ARG A 135 -17.14 -8.30 22.54
C ARG A 135 -18.23 -8.39 21.46
N SER A 136 -18.64 -7.27 20.88
CA SER A 136 -19.58 -7.22 19.74
C SER A 136 -19.08 -8.11 18.60
N ALA A 137 -20.01 -8.73 17.86
CA ALA A 137 -19.69 -9.53 16.68
C ALA A 137 -18.93 -8.70 15.63
N GLU A 138 -19.26 -7.41 15.55
CA GLU A 138 -18.65 -6.42 14.65
C GLU A 138 -17.18 -6.15 15.03
N ASP A 139 -16.91 -5.90 16.32
CA ASP A 139 -15.55 -5.69 16.82
C ASP A 139 -14.64 -6.91 16.52
N GLN A 140 -15.20 -8.11 16.66
CA GLN A 140 -14.44 -9.35 16.42
C GLN A 140 -14.14 -9.53 14.94
N PHE A 141 -15.10 -9.24 14.06
CA PHE A 141 -14.90 -9.27 12.61
C PHE A 141 -13.75 -8.36 12.19
N PHE A 142 -13.82 -7.07 12.56
CA PHE A 142 -12.82 -6.09 12.15
C PHE A 142 -11.46 -6.33 12.79
N MET A 143 -11.41 -6.82 14.05
CA MET A 143 -10.17 -7.28 14.66
C MET A 143 -9.50 -8.40 13.84
N TYR A 144 -10.23 -9.44 13.47
CA TYR A 144 -9.67 -10.53 12.67
C TYR A 144 -9.34 -10.11 11.23
N LEU A 145 -10.19 -9.30 10.62
CA LEU A 145 -9.95 -8.75 9.28
C LEU A 145 -8.63 -7.97 9.25
N ARG A 146 -8.40 -7.06 10.21
CA ARG A 146 -7.13 -6.31 10.34
C ARG A 146 -5.94 -7.26 10.46
N VAL A 147 -6.01 -8.25 11.35
CA VAL A 147 -4.91 -9.20 11.58
C VAL A 147 -4.59 -9.99 10.31
N PHE A 148 -5.60 -10.52 9.64
CA PHE A 148 -5.38 -11.34 8.45
C PHE A 148 -4.90 -10.52 7.25
N THR A 149 -5.46 -9.33 7.03
CA THR A 149 -5.04 -8.45 5.94
C THR A 149 -3.58 -8.01 6.12
N VAL A 150 -3.18 -7.63 7.33
CA VAL A 150 -1.78 -7.27 7.63
C VAL A 150 -0.84 -8.46 7.43
N ALA A 151 -1.23 -9.66 7.91
CA ALA A 151 -0.42 -10.86 7.75
C ALA A 151 -0.24 -11.23 6.26
N ALA A 152 -1.32 -11.19 5.47
CA ALA A 152 -1.29 -11.51 4.05
C ALA A 152 -0.45 -10.49 3.25
N ALA A 153 -0.63 -9.19 3.53
CA ALA A 153 0.13 -8.14 2.89
C ALA A 153 1.63 -8.18 3.24
N GLY A 154 1.96 -8.46 4.51
CA GLY A 154 3.33 -8.63 4.98
C GLY A 154 4.04 -9.79 4.27
N ALA A 155 3.38 -10.93 4.12
CA ALA A 155 3.93 -12.09 3.42
C ALA A 155 4.20 -11.81 1.92
N ALA A 156 3.24 -11.17 1.23
CA ALA A 156 3.38 -10.84 -0.19
C ALA A 156 4.52 -9.85 -0.44
N ARG A 157 4.67 -8.84 0.42
CA ARG A 157 5.67 -7.77 0.24
C ARG A 157 7.05 -8.14 0.73
N GLY A 158 7.18 -8.95 1.79
CA GLY A 158 8.47 -9.51 2.21
C GLY A 158 9.13 -10.29 1.07
N ALA A 159 8.34 -11.10 0.35
CA ALA A 159 8.81 -11.84 -0.82
C ALA A 159 9.21 -10.91 -2.00
N ALA A 160 8.48 -9.82 -2.23
CA ALA A 160 8.76 -8.86 -3.31
C ALA A 160 10.03 -8.04 -3.04
N LEU A 161 10.22 -7.54 -1.81
CA LEU A 161 11.39 -6.77 -1.42
C LEU A 161 12.66 -7.62 -1.42
N TYR A 162 12.59 -8.86 -0.92
CA TYR A 162 13.73 -9.80 -0.99
C TYR A 162 14.18 -10.06 -2.43
N ARG A 163 13.22 -10.22 -3.36
CA ARG A 163 13.50 -10.43 -4.79
C ARG A 163 14.11 -9.19 -5.46
N GLN A 164 13.80 -7.99 -4.98
CA GLN A 164 14.35 -6.72 -5.49
C GLN A 164 15.74 -6.41 -4.93
N SER A 165 16.04 -6.77 -3.68
CA SER A 165 17.39 -6.62 -3.10
C SER A 165 18.46 -7.39 -3.89
N GLY A 166 18.09 -8.45 -4.61
CA GLY A 166 18.98 -9.18 -5.52
C GLY A 166 19.25 -8.50 -6.88
N ARG A 167 18.52 -7.43 -7.24
CA ARG A 167 18.66 -6.70 -8.53
C ARG A 167 19.29 -5.32 -8.43
N GLY A 168 19.80 -4.94 -7.26
CA GLY A 168 20.36 -3.60 -7.03
C GLY A 168 19.28 -2.56 -6.75
N LEU A 169 19.55 -1.67 -5.80
CA LEU A 169 18.66 -0.61 -5.29
C LEU A 169 18.44 0.54 -6.30
N SER A 170 18.33 0.26 -7.59
CA SER A 170 17.93 1.27 -8.58
C SER A 170 16.42 1.48 -8.48
N GLY A 171 16.00 2.67 -8.06
CA GLY A 171 14.63 3.04 -7.68
C GLY A 171 13.57 3.00 -8.79
N GLN A 172 13.84 2.34 -9.91
CA GLN A 172 12.92 2.19 -11.02
C GLN A 172 11.92 1.04 -10.77
N LEU A 173 10.84 1.35 -10.05
CA LEU A 173 9.63 0.53 -10.12
C LEU A 173 8.84 0.95 -11.38
N GLN A 174 9.08 0.24 -12.48
CA GLN A 174 8.31 0.39 -13.72
C GLN A 174 6.84 0.01 -13.47
N SER A 175 5.93 0.88 -13.92
CA SER A 175 4.48 0.63 -13.98
C SER A 175 4.16 -0.41 -15.05
N GLY A 176 4.41 -1.68 -14.76
CA GLY A 176 4.14 -2.81 -15.66
C GLY A 176 3.22 -3.85 -15.03
N ALA A 177 2.01 -3.44 -14.62
CA ALA A 177 0.92 -4.35 -14.28
C ALA A 177 -0.45 -3.65 -14.38
N ALA A 178 -0.68 -2.92 -15.48
CA ALA A 178 -2.02 -2.61 -15.96
C ALA A 178 -2.27 -3.50 -17.20
N GLY A 179 -2.34 -4.81 -16.96
CA GLY A 179 -2.65 -5.83 -17.95
C GLY A 179 -3.52 -6.87 -17.27
N GLY A 180 -4.70 -7.10 -17.83
CA GLY A 180 -5.80 -7.84 -17.21
C GLY A 180 -5.38 -9.17 -16.57
N PHE A 181 -6.08 -9.48 -15.48
CA PHE A 181 -6.08 -10.79 -14.84
C PHE A 181 -6.49 -11.85 -15.89
N GLN A 182 -5.50 -12.56 -16.44
CA GLN A 182 -5.73 -13.81 -17.15
C GLN A 182 -5.42 -14.96 -16.19
N PRO A 183 -6.38 -15.85 -15.89
CA PRO A 183 -6.15 -17.00 -15.04
C PRO A 183 -5.41 -18.08 -15.85
N GLY A 184 -4.21 -18.43 -15.42
CA GLY A 184 -3.46 -19.52 -16.05
C GLY A 184 -1.96 -19.46 -15.78
N LEU A 185 -1.54 -19.91 -14.59
CA LEU A 185 -0.16 -20.34 -14.37
C LEU A 185 -0.15 -21.86 -14.21
N PRO A 186 0.57 -22.62 -15.06
CA PRO A 186 0.79 -24.03 -14.82
C PRO A 186 1.80 -24.22 -13.69
N ALA A 187 1.67 -25.35 -13.02
CA ALA A 187 2.50 -25.79 -11.91
C ALA A 187 4.01 -25.74 -12.24
N ALA A 188 4.79 -25.26 -11.28
CA ALA A 188 6.23 -25.37 -11.31
C ALA A 188 6.64 -26.84 -11.05
N GLU A 189 7.15 -27.52 -12.07
CA GLU A 189 8.01 -28.69 -11.94
C GLU A 189 9.47 -28.29 -12.20
N ASN A 190 10.33 -28.68 -11.27
CA ASN A 190 11.76 -29.01 -11.42
C ASN A 190 12.74 -27.96 -11.97
N ILE A 191 13.52 -27.39 -11.02
CA ILE A 191 15.00 -27.31 -10.89
C ILE A 191 15.38 -26.00 -10.21
#